data_AF-A0A0N4VKS1-F1
#
_entry.id   AF-A0A0N4VKS1-F1
#
_cell.length_a   1.000
_cell.length_b   1.000
_cell.length_c   1.000
_cell.angle_alpha   90.00
_cell.angle_beta   90.00
_cell.angle_gamma   90.00
#
_symmetry.space_group_name_H-M   'P 1'
#
loop_
_entity.id
_entity.type
_entity.pdbx_description
1 polymer ?
#
loop_
_entity_poly.entity_id
_entity_poly.type
_entity_poly.pdbx_seq_one_letter_code
_entity_poly.pdbx_strand_id
1 'polypeptide(L)'
;MLSPSMTISRFICIAGLLSLLHCAYSAAQHRFYLRLTEQPFTLLPTDLILQTLISLIAVVYGASYFAGDFLPVRSDLQNRSKSWDTVGNCPSFYTFDHRARALIPEYSAFDKEFVQGTRQATSKTTKWMYGAAEYLED
;
A
#
# COMPACT_ATOMS: atom_id res chain seq x y z
N MET A 1 9.20 -7.13 -5.57
CA MET A 1 9.55 -8.08 -6.64
C MET A 1 8.40 -9.08 -6.74
N LEU A 2 7.62 -9.07 -7.82
CA LEU A 2 6.59 -10.10 -8.02
C LEU A 2 7.29 -11.45 -8.22
N SER A 3 6.81 -12.50 -7.55
CA SER A 3 7.29 -13.86 -7.79
C SER A 3 7.06 -14.25 -9.25
N PRO A 4 7.99 -14.99 -9.90
CA PRO A 4 7.90 -15.31 -11.33
C PRO A 4 6.58 -16.01 -11.71
N SER A 5 6.01 -16.79 -10.79
CA SER A 5 4.70 -17.44 -10.95
C SER A 5 3.54 -16.45 -11.14
N MET A 6 3.51 -15.37 -10.35
CA MET A 6 2.45 -14.34 -10.43
C MET A 6 2.51 -13.56 -11.75
N THR A 7 3.70 -13.39 -12.32
CA THR A 7 3.85 -12.68 -13.59
C THR A 7 3.37 -13.55 -14.76
N ILE A 8 3.64 -14.85 -14.73
CA ILE A 8 3.22 -15.81 -15.77
C ILE A 8 1.69 -15.92 -15.85
N SER A 9 0.98 -16.05 -14.72
CA SER A 9 -0.49 -16.12 -14.71
C SER A 9 -1.14 -14.85 -15.26
N ARG A 10 -0.55 -13.68 -15.00
CA ARG A 10 -0.98 -12.40 -15.56
C ARG A 10 -0.79 -12.36 -17.07
N PHE A 11 0.35 -12.81 -17.58
CA PHE A 11 0.57 -12.92 -19.03
C PHE A 11 -0.42 -13.88 -19.70
N ILE A 12 -0.66 -15.04 -19.10
CA ILE A 12 -1.66 -16.02 -19.59
C ILE A 12 -3.06 -15.39 -19.61
N CYS A 13 -3.44 -14.66 -18.57
CA CYS A 13 -4.72 -13.96 -18.49
C CYS A 13 -4.87 -12.91 -19.60
N ILE A 14 -3.85 -12.06 -19.79
CA ILE A 14 -3.85 -11.02 -20.84
C ILE A 14 -3.92 -11.65 -22.24
N ALA A 15 -3.11 -12.67 -22.50
CA ALA A 15 -3.14 -13.40 -23.77
C ALA A 15 -4.50 -14.07 -24.02
N GLY A 16 -5.09 -14.67 -22.98
CA GLY A 16 -6.43 -15.24 -23.01
C GLY A 16 -7.50 -14.21 -23.36
N LEU A 17 -7.49 -13.03 -22.72
CA LEU A 17 -8.43 -11.94 -22.98
C LEU A 17 -8.30 -11.38 -24.40
N LEU A 18 -7.08 -11.20 -24.90
CA LEU A 18 -6.85 -10.75 -26.28
C LEU A 18 -7.36 -11.78 -27.29
N SER A 19 -7.14 -13.07 -27.05
CA SER A 19 -7.67 -14.14 -27.90
C SER A 19 -9.21 -14.20 -27.86
N LEU A 20 -9.81 -13.99 -26.68
CA LEU A 20 -11.27 -13.96 -26.52
C LEU A 20 -11.88 -12.78 -27.27
N LEU A 21 -11.26 -11.61 -27.17
CA LEU A 21 -11.67 -10.40 -27.88
C LEU A 21 -11.59 -10.61 -29.40
N HIS A 22 -10.51 -11.23 -29.89
CA HIS A 22 -10.36 -11.55 -31.31
C HIS A 22 -11.47 -12.49 -31.80
N CYS A 23 -11.75 -13.56 -31.05
CA CYS A 23 -12.82 -14.48 -31.41
C CYS A 23 -14.20 -13.82 -31.37
N ALA A 24 -14.46 -12.96 -30.39
CA ALA A 24 -15.71 -12.21 -30.29
C ALA A 24 -15.89 -11.25 -31.47
N TYR A 25 -14.81 -10.59 -31.89
CA TYR A 25 -14.80 -9.74 -33.10
C TYR A 25 -15.13 -10.57 -34.35
N SER A 26 -14.44 -11.69 -34.57
CA SER A 26 -14.70 -12.60 -35.69
C SER A 26 -16.14 -13.13 -35.69
N ALA A 27 -16.68 -13.51 -34.53
CA ALA A 27 -18.05 -13.99 -34.40
C ALA A 27 -19.08 -12.88 -34.70
N ALA A 28 -18.84 -11.66 -34.21
CA ALA A 28 -19.71 -10.51 -34.47
C ALA A 28 -19.71 -10.13 -35.95
N GLN A 29 -18.54 -10.11 -36.59
CA GLN A 29 -18.40 -9.84 -38.02
C GLN A 29 -19.08 -10.92 -38.87
N HIS A 30 -18.91 -12.20 -38.53
CA HIS A 30 -19.59 -13.29 -39.22
C HIS A 30 -21.12 -13.15 -39.14
N ARG A 31 -21.64 -12.77 -37.97
CA ARG A 31 -23.07 -12.51 -37.77
C ARG A 31 -23.57 -11.29 -38.58
N PHE A 32 -22.74 -10.26 -38.75
CA PHE A 32 -23.07 -9.12 -39.59
C PHE A 32 -23.06 -9.48 -41.09
N TYR A 33 -22.06 -10.25 -41.53
CA TYR A 33 -21.94 -10.74 -42.90
C TYR A 33 -23.12 -11.61 -43.34
N LEU A 34 -23.57 -12.54 -42.49
CA LEU A 34 -24.76 -13.37 -42.75
C LEU A 34 -26.05 -12.55 -42.86
N ARG A 35 -26.19 -11.47 -42.09
CA ARG A 35 -27.34 -10.57 -42.17
C ARG A 35 -27.40 -9.79 -43.48
N LEU A 36 -26.24 -9.38 -44.03
CA LEU A 36 -26.18 -8.66 -45.30
C LEU A 36 -26.41 -9.55 -46.52
N THR A 37 -26.14 -10.84 -46.40
CA THR A 37 -26.16 -11.78 -47.54
C THR A 37 -27.43 -12.62 -47.62
N GLU A 38 -28.41 -12.39 -46.72
CA GLU A 38 -29.65 -13.17 -46.58
C GLU A 38 -29.47 -14.70 -46.54
N GLN A 39 -28.26 -15.16 -46.20
CA GLN A 39 -27.94 -16.58 -46.09
C GLN A 39 -28.56 -17.16 -44.80
N PRO A 40 -29.06 -18.41 -44.82
CA PRO A 40 -29.54 -19.07 -43.61
C PRO A 40 -28.39 -19.14 -42.59
N PHE A 41 -28.71 -19.00 -41.30
CA PHE A 41 -27.71 -19.03 -40.23
C PHE A 41 -26.93 -20.34 -40.26
N THR A 42 -25.73 -20.30 -40.85
CA THR A 42 -24.78 -21.40 -40.77
C THR A 42 -24.22 -21.44 -39.36
N LEU A 43 -23.98 -22.66 -38.86
CA LEU A 43 -23.29 -22.87 -37.59
C LEU A 43 -21.94 -22.15 -37.64
N LEU A 44 -21.56 -21.51 -36.53
CA LEU A 44 -20.24 -20.90 -36.39
C LEU A 44 -19.16 -21.98 -36.66
N PRO A 45 -18.09 -21.69 -37.40
CA PRO A 45 -17.02 -22.66 -37.65
C PRO A 45 -16.52 -23.25 -36.33
N THR A 46 -16.47 -24.58 -36.24
CA THR A 46 -16.18 -25.32 -35.01
C THR A 46 -14.85 -24.92 -34.38
N ASP A 47 -13.85 -24.59 -35.20
CA ASP A 47 -12.55 -24.07 -34.76
C ASP A 47 -12.67 -22.77 -33.93
N LEU A 48 -13.60 -21.87 -34.27
CA LEU A 48 -13.83 -20.63 -33.51
C LEU A 48 -14.47 -20.93 -32.14
N ILE A 49 -15.34 -21.94 -32.07
CA ILE A 49 -15.96 -22.38 -30.82
C ILE A 49 -14.92 -23.04 -29.90
N LEU A 50 -14.06 -23.89 -30.45
CA LEU A 50 -12.95 -24.50 -29.70
C LEU A 50 -11.97 -23.45 -29.18
N GLN A 51 -11.59 -22.47 -30.00
CA GLN A 51 -10.67 -21.40 -29.60
C GLN A 51 -11.26 -20.53 -28.47
N THR A 52 -12.55 -20.18 -28.56
CA THR A 52 -13.22 -19.40 -27.48
C THR A 52 -13.29 -20.19 -26.19
N LEU A 53 -13.56 -21.50 -26.25
CA LEU A 53 -13.61 -22.37 -25.07
C LEU A 53 -12.24 -22.48 -24.38
N ILE A 54 -11.17 -22.69 -25.15
CA ILE A 54 -9.79 -22.77 -24.62
C ILE A 54 -9.38 -21.43 -24.00
N SER A 55 -9.66 -20.33 -24.70
CA SER A 55 -9.40 -18.97 -24.22
C SER A 55 -10.17 -18.67 -22.92
N LEU A 56 -11.45 -19.06 -22.84
CA LEU A 56 -12.25 -18.90 -21.64
C LEU A 56 -11.65 -19.66 -20.43
N ILE A 57 -11.25 -20.91 -20.62
CA ILE A 57 -10.60 -21.71 -19.57
C ILE A 57 -9.30 -21.03 -19.10
N ALA A 58 -8.48 -20.54 -20.03
CA ALA A 58 -7.23 -19.84 -19.72
C ALA A 58 -7.47 -18.54 -18.92
N VAL A 59 -8.51 -17.77 -19.27
CA VAL A 59 -8.89 -16.56 -18.52
C VAL A 59 -9.39 -16.91 -17.12
N VAL A 60 -10.24 -17.93 -16.97
CA VAL A 60 -10.73 -18.39 -15.65
C VAL A 60 -9.57 -18.87 -14.78
N TYR A 61 -8.62 -19.60 -15.36
CA TYR A 61 -7.42 -20.05 -14.67
C TYR A 61 -6.53 -18.87 -14.24
N GLY A 62 -6.27 -17.93 -15.15
CA GLY A 62 -5.51 -16.72 -14.83
C GLY A 62 -6.19 -15.86 -13.76
N ALA A 63 -7.52 -15.69 -13.83
CA ALA A 63 -8.30 -14.93 -12.86
C ALA A 63 -8.33 -15.59 -11.47
N SER A 64 -8.31 -16.93 -11.41
CA SER A 64 -8.24 -17.66 -10.13
C SER A 64 -6.94 -17.37 -9.38
N TYR A 65 -5.82 -17.20 -10.09
CA TYR A 65 -4.55 -16.77 -9.49
C TYR A 65 -4.57 -15.31 -9.01
N PHE A 66 -5.44 -14.46 -9.55
CA PHE A 66 -5.60 -13.08 -9.07
C PHE A 66 -6.30 -13.00 -7.72
N ALA A 67 -7.11 -14.01 -7.36
CA ALA A 67 -7.81 -14.05 -6.07
C ALA A 67 -6.86 -14.13 -4.87
N GLY A 68 -5.58 -14.43 -5.10
CA GLY A 68 -4.56 -14.53 -4.07
C GLY A 68 -4.67 -15.80 -3.25
N ASP A 69 -3.66 -16.03 -2.40
CA ASP A 69 -3.64 -17.20 -1.53
C ASP A 69 -4.65 -17.03 -0.38
N PHE A 70 -5.29 -18.14 -0.01
CA PHE A 70 -6.17 -18.15 1.14
C PHE A 70 -5.37 -17.89 2.42
N LEU A 71 -5.74 -16.83 3.12
CA LEU A 71 -5.18 -16.54 4.44
C LEU A 71 -5.80 -17.49 5.48
N PRO A 72 -5.02 -17.96 6.47
CA PRO A 72 -5.56 -18.76 7.55
C PRO A 72 -6.56 -17.94 8.37
N VAL A 73 -7.78 -18.47 8.56
CA VAL A 73 -8.84 -17.82 9.36
C VAL A 73 -8.43 -17.68 10.84
N ARG A 74 -7.56 -18.56 11.34
CA ARG A 74 -7.05 -18.49 12.70
C ARG A 74 -5.91 -17.47 12.79
N SER A 75 -6.23 -16.30 13.34
CA SER A 75 -5.28 -15.23 13.64
C SER A 75 -4.16 -15.67 14.60
N ASP A 76 -4.39 -16.68 15.44
CA ASP A 76 -3.40 -17.19 16.41
C ASP A 76 -2.10 -17.68 15.76
N LEU A 77 -2.19 -18.31 14.58
CA LEU A 77 -1.01 -18.83 13.87
C LEU A 77 -0.13 -17.70 13.32
N GLN A 78 -0.76 -16.61 12.86
CA GLN A 78 -0.07 -15.43 12.36
C GLN A 78 0.39 -14.50 13.49
N ASN A 79 -0.25 -14.57 14.66
CA ASN A 79 0.11 -13.78 15.84
C ASN A 79 1.23 -14.44 16.67
N ARG A 80 1.41 -15.77 16.57
CA ARG A 80 2.50 -16.49 17.27
C ARG A 80 3.90 -16.06 16.81
N SER A 81 4.04 -15.55 15.58
CA SER A 81 5.31 -15.04 15.06
C SER A 81 5.61 -13.60 15.50
N LYS A 82 4.64 -12.89 16.10
CA LYS A 82 4.87 -11.55 16.65
C LYS A 82 5.46 -11.68 18.05
N SER A 83 6.55 -10.96 18.32
CA SER A 83 7.17 -10.92 19.64
C SER A 83 6.31 -10.12 20.63
N TRP A 84 6.45 -10.44 21.91
CA TRP A 84 5.82 -9.68 23.01
C TRP A 84 6.22 -8.20 22.99
N ASP A 85 7.44 -7.88 22.54
CA ASP A 85 7.91 -6.50 22.38
C ASP A 85 7.08 -5.71 21.35
N THR A 86 6.59 -6.37 20.29
CA THR A 86 5.80 -5.72 19.24
C THR A 86 4.36 -5.49 19.68
N VAL A 87 3.78 -6.40 20.45
CA VAL A 87 2.39 -6.29 20.94
C VAL A 87 2.26 -5.42 22.18
N GLY A 88 3.29 -5.38 23.04
CA GLY A 88 3.36 -4.50 24.21
C GLY A 88 3.69 -3.04 23.84
N ASN A 89 4.15 -2.82 22.62
CA ASN A 89 4.37 -1.50 22.08
C ASN A 89 3.04 -0.79 21.84
N CYS A 90 2.71 0.21 22.67
CA CYS A 90 1.50 1.01 22.51
C CYS A 90 1.83 2.42 22.01
N PRO A 91 1.72 2.70 20.69
CA PRO A 91 2.15 3.98 20.12
C PRO A 91 1.42 5.19 20.71
N SER A 92 0.17 5.00 21.13
CA SER A 92 -0.65 6.04 21.75
C SER A 92 -0.15 6.49 23.14
N PHE A 93 0.71 5.70 23.79
CA PHE A 93 1.26 5.99 25.12
C PHE A 93 2.78 6.18 25.12
N TYR A 94 3.37 6.50 23.96
CA TYR A 94 4.78 6.81 23.91
C TYR A 94 5.13 8.05 24.73
N THR A 95 6.09 7.88 25.63
CA THR A 95 6.71 8.97 26.38
C THR A 95 8.11 9.19 25.84
N PHE A 96 8.40 10.40 25.37
CA PHE A 96 9.71 10.77 24.83
C PHE A 96 10.74 11.09 25.93
N ASP A 97 10.33 11.11 27.19
CA ASP A 97 11.22 11.25 28.33
C ASP A 97 11.72 9.88 28.82
N HIS A 98 12.78 9.40 28.18
CA HIS A 98 13.41 8.11 28.49
C HIS A 98 14.93 8.23 28.46
N ARG A 99 15.64 7.24 29.04
CA ARG A 99 17.11 7.26 29.17
C ARG A 99 17.87 7.52 27.87
N ALA A 100 17.32 7.11 26.72
CA ALA A 100 17.98 7.34 25.42
C ALA A 100 18.01 8.82 25.00
N ARG A 101 17.13 9.68 25.55
CA ARG A 101 17.15 11.14 25.37
C ARG A 101 18.50 11.75 25.74
N ALA A 102 19.16 11.25 26.78
CA ALA A 102 20.48 11.72 27.23
C ALA A 102 21.66 11.15 26.41
N LEU A 103 21.44 10.07 25.65
CA LEU A 103 22.45 9.43 24.82
C LEU A 103 22.57 10.08 23.43
N ILE A 104 21.56 10.86 23.02
CA ILE A 104 21.52 11.54 21.74
C ILE A 104 22.21 12.92 21.90
N PRO A 105 23.37 13.17 21.25
CA PRO A 105 24.14 14.40 21.43
C PRO A 105 23.33 15.64 21.05
N GLU A 106 22.54 15.55 19.98
CA GLU A 106 21.71 16.62 19.44
C GLU A 106 20.63 17.07 20.44
N TYR A 107 19.96 16.12 21.09
CA TYR A 107 18.99 16.43 22.13
C TYR A 107 19.67 17.05 23.36
N SER A 108 20.82 16.50 23.77
CA SER A 108 21.56 17.00 24.93
C SER A 108 22.08 18.43 24.76
N ALA A 109 22.40 18.83 23.53
CA ALA A 109 22.82 20.19 23.19
C ALA A 109 21.61 21.16 23.24
N PHE A 110 20.47 20.75 22.67
CA PHE A 110 19.23 21.52 22.72
C PHE A 110 18.75 21.77 24.16
N ASP A 111 18.78 20.74 25.01
CA ASP A 111 18.37 20.84 26.42
C ASP A 111 19.27 21.84 27.19
N LYS A 112 20.58 21.83 26.91
CA LYS A 112 21.53 22.80 27.49
C LYS A 112 21.30 24.22 27.00
N GLU A 113 21.02 24.42 25.71
CA GLU A 113 20.75 25.74 25.13
C GLU A 113 19.43 26.31 25.67
N PHE A 114 18.38 25.49 25.78
CA PHE A 114 17.11 25.88 26.39
C PHE A 114 17.27 26.26 27.87
N VAL A 115 18.00 25.46 28.65
CA VAL A 115 18.29 25.75 30.06
C VAL A 115 19.17 27.01 30.20
N GLN A 116 20.11 27.25 29.30
CA GLN A 116 20.95 28.45 29.31
C GLN A 116 20.15 29.70 28.93
N GLY A 117 19.28 29.61 27.92
CA GLY A 117 18.43 30.72 27.46
C GLY A 117 17.41 31.14 28.52
N THR A 118 16.78 30.18 29.20
CA THR A 118 15.87 30.46 30.33
C THR A 118 16.60 31.11 31.51
N ARG A 119 17.80 30.63 31.87
CA ARG A 119 18.63 31.26 32.93
C ARG A 119 19.05 32.69 32.59
N GLN A 120 19.41 32.94 31.33
CA GLN A 120 19.77 34.29 30.87
C GLN A 120 18.55 35.22 30.84
N ALA A 121 17.38 34.73 30.44
CA ALA A 121 16.14 35.50 30.47
C ALA A 121 15.78 35.91 31.91
N THR A 122 15.79 34.95 32.86
CA THR A 122 15.51 35.26 34.26
C THR A 122 16.52 36.25 34.86
N SER A 123 17.80 36.12 34.52
CA SER A 123 18.85 37.04 34.98
C SER A 123 18.70 38.45 34.40
N LYS A 124 18.28 38.58 33.13
CA LYS A 124 18.00 39.89 32.53
C LYS A 124 16.78 40.53 33.18
N THR A 125 15.70 39.78 33.38
CA THR A 125 14.48 40.32 34.00
C THR A 125 14.72 40.76 35.44
N THR A 126 15.46 39.99 36.24
CA THR A 126 15.82 40.43 37.61
C THR A 126 16.70 41.68 37.57
N LYS A 127 17.66 41.77 36.65
CA LYS A 127 18.47 42.99 36.48
C LYS A 127 17.64 44.22 36.08
N TRP A 128 16.66 44.05 35.18
CA TRP A 128 15.71 45.12 34.83
C TRP A 128 14.85 45.53 36.02
N MET A 129 14.41 44.60 36.85
CA MET A 129 13.61 44.91 38.05
C MET A 129 14.41 45.72 39.07
N TYR A 130 15.68 45.37 39.32
CA TYR A 130 16.53 46.16 40.23
C TYR A 130 16.87 47.52 39.64
N GLY A 131 17.18 47.62 38.34
CA GLY A 131 17.46 48.91 37.69
C GLY A 131 16.22 49.82 37.56
N ALA A 132 15.03 49.26 37.36
CA ALA A 132 13.79 50.04 37.31
C ALA A 132 13.35 50.56 38.68
N ALA A 133 13.70 49.86 39.76
CA ALA A 133 13.49 50.34 41.12
C ALA A 133 14.36 51.58 41.43
N GLU A 134 15.57 51.63 40.86
CA GLU A 134 16.51 52.74 41.04
C GLU A 134 16.06 54.03 40.31
N TYR A 135 15.33 53.92 39.18
CA TYR A 135 14.75 55.06 38.44
C TYR A 135 13.48 55.67 39.07
N LEU A 136 12.90 55.03 40.10
CA LEU A 136 11.70 55.51 40.79
C LEU A 136 12.02 56.27 42.10
N GLU A 137 13.30 56.34 42.49
CA GLU A 137 13.77 57.02 43.71
C GLU A 137 14.42 58.40 43.45
N ASP A 138 14.41 58.88 42.21
CA ASP A 138 14.79 60.25 41.79
C ASP A 138 13.56 61.07 41.36
#